data_AF-A0A2M7FKH2-F1
#
_entry.id   AF-A0A2M7FKH2-F1
#
_cell.length_a   1.000
_cell.length_b   1.000
_cell.length_c   1.000
_cell.angle_alpha   90.00
_cell.angle_beta   90.00
_cell.angle_gamma   90.00
#
_symmetry.space_group_name_H-M   'P 1'
#
loop_
_entity.id
_entity.type
_entity.pdbx_description
1 polymer ?
#
loop_
_entity_poly.entity_id
_entity_poly.type
_entity_poly.pdbx_seq_one_letter_code
_entity_poly.pdbx_strand_id
1 'polypeptide(L)'
;MDTRRHFLKGVLAGGAAVAGAVAAPEVCARETHTRPPEGLGLLYDATLCVGCKACVAACKEANNNPPEFSTEDHLWDTPLDTSGYTFNLIKVYRNGTMETKDAEVNGYAFMKTSCMHCADPSCVSACPVSAMLKDPVTGIVSYNPDACVGCRYCVAACPFGIPKYQYDSPTGKIGKCELCRHRYKDGHYSACAEVCPTGATLYGKTSDLLAEAKRRLALKPGSTTTYPRGRLDGPDQSWEGPVGNYIQHVYGETEYGGTQVLKLSAVTFEKVGMPNLPPHSSAATSEGIQHSLYGGLVLPVVALGALSFIAKRTVKHDDEANSDEEKQP
;
A
#
# COMPACT_ATOMS: atom_id res chain seq x y z
N MET A 1 -20.38 11.74 -43.29
CA MET A 1 -19.49 10.71 -42.69
C MET A 1 -18.02 10.89 -43.08
N ASP A 2 -17.69 11.64 -44.13
CA ASP A 2 -16.31 11.81 -44.61
C ASP A 2 -15.41 12.71 -43.76
N THR A 3 -15.97 13.67 -43.03
CA THR A 3 -15.21 14.63 -42.20
C THR A 3 -14.50 13.98 -41.01
N ARG A 4 -15.13 13.01 -40.34
CA ARG A 4 -14.51 12.25 -39.23
C ARG A 4 -13.38 11.34 -39.70
N ARG A 5 -13.53 10.73 -40.88
CA ARG A 5 -12.54 9.82 -41.46
C ARG A 5 -11.31 10.60 -41.97
N HIS A 6 -11.50 11.80 -42.50
CA HIS A 6 -10.41 12.71 -42.86
C HIS A 6 -9.68 13.26 -41.63
N PHE A 7 -10.39 13.64 -40.57
CA PHE A 7 -9.77 14.06 -39.31
C PHE A 7 -8.89 12.95 -38.71
N LEU A 8 -9.39 11.71 -38.62
CA LEU A 8 -8.61 10.57 -38.11
C LEU A 8 -7.39 10.26 -38.99
N LYS A 9 -7.51 10.34 -40.32
CA LYS A 9 -6.37 10.19 -41.24
C LYS A 9 -5.35 11.33 -41.10
N GLY A 10 -5.81 12.57 -40.86
CA GLY A 10 -4.95 13.73 -40.60
C GLY A 10 -4.20 13.63 -39.28
N VAL A 11 -4.85 13.10 -38.23
CA VAL A 11 -4.22 12.80 -36.93
C VAL A 11 -3.17 11.68 -37.07
N LEU A 12 -3.45 10.62 -37.84
CA LEU A 12 -2.49 9.54 -38.12
C LEU A 12 -1.29 10.04 -38.95
N ALA A 13 -1.52 10.88 -39.96
CA ALA A 13 -0.44 11.44 -40.79
C ALA A 13 0.38 12.52 -40.06
N GLY A 14 -0.25 13.34 -39.22
CA GLY A 14 0.42 14.34 -38.39
C GLY A 14 1.16 13.75 -37.19
N GLY A 15 0.61 12.71 -36.57
CA GLY A 15 1.24 12.01 -35.43
C GLY A 15 2.54 11.29 -35.82
N ALA A 16 2.64 10.79 -37.05
CA ALA A 16 3.86 10.15 -37.55
C ALA A 16 5.02 11.14 -37.78
N ALA A 17 4.73 12.41 -38.12
CA ALA A 17 5.77 13.40 -38.41
C ALA A 17 6.40 14.02 -37.14
N VAL A 18 5.71 13.99 -36.00
CA VAL A 18 6.24 14.53 -34.72
C VAL A 18 7.08 13.50 -33.95
N ALA A 19 6.99 12.21 -34.29
CA ALA A 19 7.70 11.14 -33.61
C ALA A 19 9.21 11.04 -33.94
N GLY A 20 9.69 11.78 -34.95
CA GLY A 20 11.02 11.55 -35.53
C GLY A 20 12.20 12.38 -35.00
N ALA A 21 12.00 13.40 -34.16
CA ALA A 21 13.07 14.37 -33.87
C ALA A 21 13.17 14.85 -32.40
N VAL A 22 12.62 14.10 -31.46
CA VAL A 22 12.97 14.28 -30.05
C VAL A 22 13.45 12.93 -29.56
N ALA A 23 14.77 12.80 -29.36
CA ALA A 23 15.28 11.72 -28.52
C ALA A 23 14.56 11.88 -27.17
N ALA A 24 13.55 11.04 -26.93
CA ALA A 24 12.94 11.00 -25.62
C ALA A 24 14.08 10.70 -24.65
N PRO A 25 14.33 11.53 -23.62
CA PRO A 25 15.25 11.13 -22.58
C PRO A 25 14.81 9.74 -22.13
N GLU A 26 15.74 8.80 -21.97
CA GLU A 26 15.40 7.50 -21.42
C GLU A 26 14.55 7.73 -20.18
N VAL A 27 13.28 7.31 -20.25
CA VAL A 27 12.34 7.42 -19.14
C VAL A 27 12.75 6.34 -18.14
N CYS A 28 13.85 6.60 -17.44
CA CYS A 28 14.31 5.73 -16.39
C CYS A 28 13.39 5.95 -15.19
N ALA A 29 12.76 4.87 -14.73
CA ALA A 29 12.17 4.86 -13.39
C ALA A 29 13.24 5.35 -12.41
N ARG A 30 12.87 6.21 -11.45
CA ARG A 30 13.81 6.59 -10.39
C ARG A 30 14.15 5.35 -9.56
N GLU A 31 15.23 5.41 -8.80
CA GLU A 31 15.51 4.35 -7.83
C GLU A 31 14.39 4.27 -6.79
N THR A 32 14.08 3.05 -6.35
CA THR A 32 13.11 2.81 -5.28
C THR A 32 13.68 3.31 -3.96
N HIS A 33 12.91 4.11 -3.23
CA HIS A 33 13.36 4.61 -1.93
C HIS A 33 13.54 3.47 -0.94
N THR A 34 14.61 3.54 -0.15
CA THR A 34 14.90 2.59 0.93
C THR A 34 14.24 3.03 2.23
N ARG A 35 14.14 2.10 3.19
CA ARG A 35 13.66 2.41 4.54
C ARG A 35 14.58 3.43 5.22
N PRO A 36 14.05 4.39 5.99
CA PRO A 36 14.87 5.25 6.81
C PRO A 36 15.70 4.44 7.82
N PRO A 37 16.95 4.86 8.12
CA PRO A 37 17.79 4.18 9.12
C PRO A 37 17.14 4.11 10.51
N GLU A 38 16.46 5.19 10.91
CA GLU A 38 15.70 5.28 12.17
C GLU A 38 14.23 4.83 12.00
N GLY A 39 13.95 4.07 10.93
CA GLY A 39 12.62 3.62 10.59
C GLY A 39 12.02 2.74 11.68
N LEU A 40 10.81 3.08 12.14
CA LEU A 40 10.06 2.33 13.16
C LEU A 40 9.08 1.37 12.49
N GLY A 41 8.91 0.18 13.06
CA GLY A 41 8.21 -0.89 12.36
C GLY A 41 7.50 -1.88 13.26
N LEU A 42 7.04 -2.97 12.63
CA LEU A 42 6.54 -4.15 13.32
C LEU A 42 7.18 -5.41 12.75
N LEU A 43 7.44 -6.42 13.58
CA LEU A 43 7.67 -7.78 13.13
C LEU A 43 6.46 -8.62 13.51
N TYR A 44 5.85 -9.31 12.55
CA TYR A 44 4.77 -10.26 12.79
C TYR A 44 5.24 -11.69 12.52
N ASP A 45 5.13 -12.56 13.50
CA ASP A 45 5.43 -13.98 13.39
C ASP A 45 4.15 -14.81 13.45
N ALA A 46 3.75 -15.37 12.30
CA ALA A 46 2.55 -16.20 12.21
C ALA A 46 2.63 -17.49 13.05
N THR A 47 3.85 -18.01 13.25
CA THR A 47 4.07 -19.27 13.99
C THR A 47 3.74 -19.11 15.48
N LEU A 48 3.94 -17.90 16.02
CA LEU A 48 3.60 -17.55 17.40
C LEU A 48 2.18 -17.02 17.58
N CYS A 49 1.50 -16.65 16.50
CA CYS A 49 0.15 -16.09 16.58
C CYS A 49 -0.86 -17.17 16.95
N VAL A 50 -1.69 -16.91 17.96
CA VAL A 50 -2.74 -17.83 18.43
C VAL A 50 -4.15 -17.39 18.03
N GLY A 51 -4.29 -16.37 17.17
CA GLY A 51 -5.58 -15.93 16.66
C GLY A 51 -6.49 -15.25 17.71
N CYS A 52 -5.95 -14.81 18.85
CA CYS A 52 -6.72 -14.24 19.96
C CYS A 52 -7.39 -12.89 19.67
N LYS A 53 -7.06 -12.23 18.55
CA LYS A 53 -7.58 -10.91 18.12
C LYS A 53 -7.38 -9.76 19.13
N ALA A 54 -6.59 -9.93 20.19
CA ALA A 54 -6.26 -8.84 21.13
C ALA A 54 -5.69 -7.60 20.42
N CYS A 55 -4.85 -7.83 19.39
CA CYS A 55 -4.30 -6.76 18.56
C CYS A 55 -5.34 -5.97 17.75
N VAL A 56 -6.49 -6.57 17.43
CA VAL A 56 -7.60 -5.94 16.71
C VAL A 56 -8.37 -5.05 17.67
N ALA A 57 -8.78 -5.60 18.81
CA ALA A 57 -9.51 -4.88 19.86
C ALA A 57 -8.72 -3.68 20.38
N ALA A 58 -7.45 -3.88 20.75
CA ALA A 58 -6.59 -2.79 21.22
C ALA A 58 -6.34 -1.71 20.16
N CYS A 59 -6.32 -2.08 18.88
CA CYS A 59 -6.20 -1.09 17.81
C CYS A 59 -7.48 -0.28 17.64
N LYS A 60 -8.66 -0.89 17.78
CA LYS A 60 -9.92 -0.15 17.75
C LYS A 60 -10.02 0.81 18.93
N GLU A 61 -9.74 0.34 20.14
CA GLU A 61 -9.71 1.16 21.35
C GLU A 61 -8.72 2.33 21.21
N ALA A 62 -7.47 2.05 20.81
CA ALA A 62 -6.45 3.08 20.62
C ALA A 62 -6.81 4.14 19.58
N ASN A 63 -7.69 3.85 18.63
CA ASN A 63 -8.09 4.78 17.57
C ASN A 63 -9.55 5.26 17.72
N ASN A 64 -10.22 4.93 18.82
CA ASN A 64 -11.64 5.20 19.04
C ASN A 64 -12.54 4.73 17.88
N ASN A 65 -12.21 3.59 17.28
CA ASN A 65 -12.99 3.01 16.19
C ASN A 65 -14.10 2.09 16.73
N PRO A 66 -15.28 2.09 16.11
CA PRO A 66 -16.38 1.19 16.50
C PRO A 66 -16.05 -0.28 16.19
N PRO A 67 -16.67 -1.24 16.90
CA PRO A 67 -16.67 -2.64 16.50
C PRO A 67 -17.39 -2.83 15.15
N GLU A 68 -17.03 -3.88 14.42
CA GLU A 68 -17.63 -4.25 13.14
C GLU A 68 -18.08 -5.71 13.15
N PHE A 69 -19.32 -5.94 12.74
CA PHE A 69 -19.94 -7.26 12.73
C PHE A 69 -20.19 -7.66 11.28
N SER A 70 -19.62 -8.78 10.84
CA SER A 70 -19.88 -9.32 9.50
C SER A 70 -20.95 -10.41 9.48
N THR A 71 -21.52 -10.71 10.64
CA THR A 71 -22.62 -11.65 10.84
C THR A 71 -23.76 -10.95 11.57
N GLU A 72 -24.98 -11.45 11.44
CA GLU A 72 -26.14 -10.92 12.18
C GLU A 72 -25.98 -11.04 13.70
N ASP A 73 -25.16 -11.99 14.16
CA ASP A 73 -24.78 -12.10 15.56
C ASP A 73 -23.77 -11.00 15.94
N HIS A 74 -24.20 -10.09 16.81
CA HIS A 74 -23.40 -8.97 17.31
C HIS A 74 -22.65 -9.30 18.61
N LEU A 75 -22.60 -10.57 19.03
CA LEU A 75 -21.88 -10.98 20.24
C LEU A 75 -20.36 -10.81 20.12
N TRP A 76 -19.80 -10.78 18.90
CA TRP A 76 -18.34 -10.73 18.68
C TRP A 76 -17.93 -9.81 17.53
N ASP A 77 -16.94 -8.93 17.76
CA ASP A 77 -16.31 -8.10 16.73
C ASP A 77 -15.61 -9.00 15.68
N THR A 78 -16.15 -9.01 14.46
CA THR A 78 -15.86 -10.00 13.42
C THR A 78 -15.75 -9.36 12.03
N PRO A 79 -14.84 -8.40 11.82
CA PRO A 79 -14.61 -7.85 10.48
C PRO A 79 -14.03 -8.92 9.54
N LEU A 80 -14.56 -9.02 8.32
CA LEU A 80 -14.04 -9.91 7.27
C LEU A 80 -12.75 -9.40 6.62
N ASP A 81 -12.60 -8.07 6.53
CA ASP A 81 -11.41 -7.41 5.98
C ASP A 81 -11.11 -6.11 6.74
N THR A 82 -9.99 -5.46 6.43
CA THR A 82 -9.76 -4.07 6.84
C THR A 82 -10.88 -3.18 6.30
N SER A 83 -11.17 -2.10 7.01
CA SER A 83 -12.21 -1.14 6.65
C SER A 83 -11.77 0.29 7.01
N GLY A 84 -12.67 1.27 6.78
CA GLY A 84 -12.49 2.64 7.27
C GLY A 84 -12.38 2.77 8.79
N TYR A 85 -12.70 1.71 9.56
CA TYR A 85 -12.65 1.65 11.03
C TYR A 85 -11.87 0.43 11.57
N THR A 86 -11.45 -0.51 10.72
CA THR A 86 -10.66 -1.69 11.09
C THR A 86 -9.29 -1.62 10.44
N PHE A 87 -8.30 -1.15 11.20
CA PHE A 87 -6.94 -0.84 10.66
C PHE A 87 -5.97 -2.02 10.68
N ASN A 88 -6.28 -3.04 11.48
CA ASN A 88 -5.64 -4.35 11.42
C ASN A 88 -6.66 -5.44 11.73
N LEU A 89 -6.43 -6.64 11.21
CA LEU A 89 -7.19 -7.84 11.53
C LEU A 89 -6.32 -9.10 11.49
N ILE A 90 -6.82 -10.20 12.05
CA ILE A 90 -6.20 -11.53 11.89
C ILE A 90 -7.07 -12.36 10.95
N LYS A 91 -6.51 -12.68 9.77
CA LYS A 91 -7.08 -13.64 8.82
C LYS A 91 -6.59 -15.04 9.14
N VAL A 92 -7.40 -16.04 8.79
CA VAL A 92 -7.06 -17.46 8.97
C VAL A 92 -7.01 -18.14 7.60
N TYR A 93 -5.86 -18.70 7.27
CA TYR A 93 -5.74 -19.69 6.20
C TYR A 93 -6.24 -21.02 6.72
N ARG A 94 -7.03 -21.75 5.89
CA ARG A 94 -7.62 -23.03 6.24
C ARG A 94 -7.48 -23.99 5.07
N ASN A 95 -7.05 -25.22 5.36
CA ASN A 95 -6.97 -26.29 4.37
C ASN A 95 -7.34 -27.65 5.00
N GLY A 96 -8.15 -28.44 4.30
CA GLY A 96 -8.51 -29.80 4.73
C GLY A 96 -9.15 -29.83 6.13
N THR A 97 -8.71 -30.77 6.96
CA THR A 97 -9.26 -31.00 8.31
C THR A 97 -8.83 -29.98 9.36
N MET A 98 -7.85 -29.11 9.06
CA MET A 98 -7.31 -28.10 9.98
C MET A 98 -6.78 -28.66 11.32
N GLU A 99 -6.27 -29.90 11.33
CA GLU A 99 -5.73 -30.55 12.53
C GLU A 99 -4.40 -29.94 12.99
N THR A 100 -3.60 -29.41 12.05
CA THR A 100 -2.24 -28.95 12.33
C THR A 100 -2.08 -27.44 12.12
N LYS A 101 -1.69 -26.70 13.18
CA LYS A 101 -1.31 -25.29 13.03
C LYS A 101 -0.02 -25.18 12.20
N ASP A 102 0.08 -24.12 11.40
CA ASP A 102 1.26 -23.78 10.61
C ASP A 102 1.62 -24.80 9.52
N ALA A 103 0.61 -25.53 9.01
CA ALA A 103 0.74 -26.51 7.93
C ALA A 103 -0.14 -26.15 6.73
N GLU A 104 0.35 -26.45 5.52
CA GLU A 104 -0.39 -26.20 4.27
C GLU A 104 -1.43 -27.28 3.95
N VAL A 105 -1.22 -28.52 4.41
CA VAL A 105 -2.10 -29.67 4.19
C VAL A 105 -2.75 -30.03 5.52
N ASN A 106 -4.09 -30.16 5.53
CA ASN A 106 -4.87 -30.44 6.74
C ASN A 106 -4.52 -29.49 7.90
N GLY A 107 -4.25 -28.23 7.57
CA GLY A 107 -3.72 -27.25 8.51
C GLY A 107 -4.35 -25.88 8.40
N TYR A 108 -3.91 -25.00 9.30
CA TYR A 108 -4.35 -23.62 9.37
C TYR A 108 -3.22 -22.70 9.83
N ALA A 109 -3.28 -21.43 9.44
CA ALA A 109 -2.31 -20.43 9.88
C ALA A 109 -3.00 -19.07 10.07
N PHE A 110 -2.48 -18.28 11.01
CA PHE A 110 -3.00 -16.93 11.27
C PHE A 110 -2.09 -15.88 10.62
N MET A 111 -2.68 -14.97 9.86
CA MET A 111 -1.95 -13.86 9.26
C MET A 111 -2.59 -12.53 9.62
N LYS A 112 -1.78 -11.64 10.20
CA LYS A 112 -2.21 -10.28 10.48
C LYS A 112 -2.25 -9.46 9.20
N THR A 113 -3.36 -8.86 8.85
CA THR A 113 -3.46 -7.91 7.73
C THR A 113 -3.47 -6.50 8.29
N SER A 114 -2.52 -5.66 7.88
CA SER A 114 -2.38 -4.25 8.29
C SER A 114 -1.52 -3.48 7.29
N CYS A 115 -1.39 -2.16 7.45
CA CYS A 115 -0.49 -1.36 6.63
C CYS A 115 0.94 -1.87 6.76
N MET A 116 1.63 -2.01 5.63
CA MET A 116 3.03 -2.45 5.62
C MET A 116 4.03 -1.30 5.86
N HIS A 117 3.56 -0.04 5.82
CA HIS A 117 4.42 1.15 5.93
C HIS A 117 5.62 1.06 4.97
N CYS A 118 5.34 0.91 3.68
CA CYS A 118 6.33 0.68 2.64
C CYS A 118 7.42 1.76 2.65
N ALA A 119 8.65 1.40 2.28
CA ALA A 119 9.76 2.33 2.10
C ALA A 119 9.41 3.39 1.04
N ASP A 120 8.78 2.94 -0.04
CA ASP A 120 8.37 3.79 -1.16
C ASP A 120 6.87 3.63 -1.44
N PRO A 121 6.00 4.29 -0.64
CA PRO A 121 4.58 4.01 -0.58
C PRO A 121 3.79 4.66 -1.74
N SER A 122 3.17 3.82 -2.58
CA SER A 122 2.31 4.32 -3.66
C SER A 122 1.08 5.07 -3.20
N CYS A 123 0.61 4.86 -1.96
CA CYS A 123 -0.48 5.68 -1.43
C CYS A 123 -0.08 7.14 -1.19
N VAL A 124 1.21 7.42 -0.93
CA VAL A 124 1.75 8.78 -0.82
C VAL A 124 1.92 9.36 -2.23
N SER A 125 2.61 8.63 -3.10
CA SER A 125 2.83 9.01 -4.50
C SER A 125 1.53 9.34 -5.26
N ALA A 126 0.50 8.51 -5.09
CA ALA A 126 -0.78 8.70 -5.78
C ALA A 126 -1.68 9.78 -5.18
N CYS A 127 -1.31 10.42 -4.07
CA CYS A 127 -2.16 11.41 -3.39
C CYS A 127 -1.95 12.81 -4.00
N PRO A 128 -2.91 13.36 -4.75
CA PRO A 128 -2.72 14.64 -5.45
C PRO A 128 -2.69 15.86 -4.50
N VAL A 129 -3.15 15.69 -3.27
CA VAL A 129 -3.30 16.76 -2.27
C VAL A 129 -2.38 16.58 -1.07
N SER A 130 -1.40 15.66 -1.16
CA SER A 130 -0.44 15.37 -0.09
C SER A 130 -1.07 15.05 1.28
N ALA A 131 -2.27 14.45 1.27
CA ALA A 131 -2.94 13.97 2.49
C ALA A 131 -2.34 12.66 3.03
N MET A 132 -1.65 11.90 2.19
CA MET A 132 -0.83 10.75 2.61
C MET A 132 0.62 11.23 2.69
N LEU A 133 1.28 10.96 3.81
CA LEU A 133 2.63 11.48 4.10
C LEU A 133 3.52 10.33 4.57
N LYS A 134 4.81 10.39 4.24
CA LYS A 134 5.81 9.52 4.86
C LYS A 134 6.76 10.38 5.67
N ASP A 135 6.85 10.09 6.96
CA ASP A 135 7.83 10.75 7.82
C ASP A 135 9.25 10.32 7.43
N PRO A 136 10.20 11.25 7.21
CA PRO A 136 11.53 10.91 6.71
C PRO A 136 12.44 10.24 7.76
N VAL A 137 12.13 10.36 9.05
CA VAL A 137 12.96 9.84 10.14
C VAL A 137 12.45 8.47 10.57
N THR A 138 11.21 8.42 11.03
CA THR A 138 10.53 7.21 11.52
C THR A 138 9.98 6.35 10.37
N GLY A 139 9.83 6.92 9.17
CA GLY A 139 9.26 6.23 8.01
C GLY A 139 7.75 5.98 8.09
N ILE A 140 7.08 6.42 9.16
CA ILE A 140 5.65 6.18 9.36
C ILE A 140 4.87 6.85 8.23
N VAL A 141 4.18 6.01 7.45
CA VAL A 141 3.17 6.47 6.50
C VAL A 141 1.92 6.90 7.26
N SER A 142 1.64 8.20 7.32
CA SER A 142 0.53 8.83 8.03
C SER A 142 -0.54 9.38 7.08
N TYR A 143 -1.68 9.75 7.66
CA TYR A 143 -2.80 10.36 6.94
C TYR A 143 -3.22 11.68 7.60
N ASN A 144 -3.43 12.70 6.80
CA ASN A 144 -3.97 14.00 7.20
C ASN A 144 -5.43 14.13 6.69
N PRO A 145 -6.43 14.06 7.57
CA PRO A 145 -7.83 14.18 7.16
C PRO A 145 -8.19 15.59 6.64
N ASP A 146 -7.51 16.65 7.11
CA ASP A 146 -7.87 18.03 6.75
C ASP A 146 -7.46 18.41 5.33
N ALA A 147 -6.42 17.76 4.80
CA ALA A 147 -6.00 17.90 3.40
C ALA A 147 -6.76 16.96 2.44
N CYS A 148 -7.50 15.98 2.97
CA CYS A 148 -8.05 14.90 2.19
C CYS A 148 -9.33 15.30 1.44
N VAL A 149 -9.32 15.19 0.11
CA VAL A 149 -10.49 15.44 -0.74
C VAL A 149 -11.33 14.20 -1.03
N GLY A 150 -11.00 13.05 -0.45
CA GLY A 150 -11.80 11.83 -0.59
C GLY A 150 -11.76 11.19 -1.98
N CYS A 151 -10.74 11.46 -2.80
CA CYS A 151 -10.61 10.93 -4.17
C CYS A 151 -10.31 9.42 -4.23
N ARG A 152 -9.88 8.80 -3.12
CA ARG A 152 -9.63 7.35 -2.96
C ARG A 152 -8.52 6.78 -3.86
N TYR A 153 -7.69 7.59 -4.49
CA TYR A 153 -6.54 7.08 -5.27
C TYR A 153 -5.57 6.27 -4.42
N CYS A 154 -5.39 6.65 -3.15
CA CYS A 154 -4.61 5.87 -2.20
C CYS A 154 -5.16 4.46 -1.93
N VAL A 155 -6.48 4.26 -2.04
CA VAL A 155 -7.14 2.94 -1.91
C VAL A 155 -6.79 2.07 -3.11
N ALA A 156 -6.89 2.63 -4.32
CA ALA A 156 -6.59 1.91 -5.55
C ALA A 156 -5.08 1.63 -5.75
N ALA A 157 -4.22 2.56 -5.31
CA ALA A 157 -2.78 2.48 -5.54
C ALA A 157 -2.04 1.54 -4.57
N CYS A 158 -2.66 1.12 -3.46
CA CYS A 158 -1.97 0.30 -2.48
C CYS A 158 -1.91 -1.17 -2.96
N PRO A 159 -0.71 -1.76 -3.16
CA PRO A 159 -0.60 -3.15 -3.61
C PRO A 159 -1.07 -4.16 -2.55
N PHE A 160 -1.16 -3.73 -1.28
CA PHE A 160 -1.67 -4.53 -0.17
C PHE A 160 -3.17 -4.31 0.11
N GLY A 161 -3.83 -3.39 -0.61
CA GLY A 161 -5.25 -3.10 -0.44
C GLY A 161 -5.65 -2.53 0.93
N ILE A 162 -4.74 -1.80 1.61
CA ILE A 162 -4.91 -1.42 3.02
C ILE A 162 -5.66 -0.11 3.27
N PRO A 163 -5.37 1.03 2.59
CA PRO A 163 -6.18 2.22 2.80
C PRO A 163 -7.62 1.91 2.44
N LYS A 164 -8.55 2.14 3.36
CA LYS A 164 -9.98 1.94 3.15
C LYS A 164 -10.73 3.24 3.40
N TYR A 165 -11.78 3.50 2.65
CA TYR A 165 -12.59 4.70 2.80
C TYR A 165 -13.83 4.41 3.65
N GLN A 166 -14.23 5.38 4.48
CA GLN A 166 -15.50 5.34 5.22
C GLN A 166 -16.67 5.72 4.31
N TYR A 167 -17.39 4.74 3.78
CA TYR A 167 -18.47 4.96 2.81
C TYR A 167 -19.80 5.40 3.43
N ASP A 168 -19.94 5.21 4.73
CA ASP A 168 -21.08 5.53 5.59
C ASP A 168 -21.11 7.00 6.03
N SER A 169 -20.08 7.77 5.72
CA SER A 169 -19.97 9.19 6.07
C SER A 169 -19.91 10.10 4.82
N PRO A 170 -20.71 11.18 4.77
CA PRO A 170 -20.59 12.22 3.74
C PRO A 170 -19.20 12.86 3.68
N THR A 171 -18.50 12.91 4.83
CA THR A 171 -17.11 13.40 4.97
C THR A 171 -16.16 12.24 5.25
N GLY A 172 -16.40 11.12 4.59
CA GLY A 172 -15.66 9.87 4.79
C GLY A 172 -14.15 10.06 4.79
N LYS A 173 -13.50 9.46 5.79
CA LYS A 173 -12.05 9.52 5.97
C LYS A 173 -11.40 8.25 5.48
N ILE A 174 -10.08 8.30 5.29
CA ILE A 174 -9.30 7.09 5.04
C ILE A 174 -8.91 6.45 6.37
N GLY A 175 -9.30 5.20 6.55
CA GLY A 175 -8.85 4.33 7.62
C GLY A 175 -7.63 3.51 7.21
N LYS A 176 -6.59 3.52 8.03
CA LYS A 176 -5.42 2.62 7.94
C LYS A 176 -4.59 2.67 9.22
N CYS A 177 -3.70 1.70 9.39
CA CYS A 177 -2.69 1.75 10.45
C CYS A 177 -1.76 2.98 10.25
N GLU A 178 -1.49 3.70 11.34
CA GLU A 178 -0.54 4.81 11.42
C GLU A 178 0.58 4.54 12.43
N LEU A 179 0.89 3.26 12.64
CA LEU A 179 1.86 2.75 13.63
C LEU A 179 1.61 3.25 15.07
N CYS A 180 0.38 3.67 15.40
CA CYS A 180 0.03 4.30 16.68
C CYS A 180 0.85 5.55 17.01
N ARG A 181 1.32 6.30 16.00
CA ARG A 181 2.14 7.53 16.19
C ARG A 181 1.55 8.54 17.17
N HIS A 182 0.22 8.56 17.31
CA HIS A 182 -0.50 9.47 18.20
C HIS A 182 -0.32 9.15 19.68
N ARG A 183 0.13 7.94 20.02
CA ARG A 183 0.33 7.46 21.41
C ARG A 183 1.77 7.66 21.92
N TYR A 184 2.72 7.98 21.04
CA TYR A 184 4.15 8.00 21.39
C TYR A 184 4.50 9.04 22.45
N LYS A 185 3.84 10.21 22.41
CA LYS A 185 4.00 11.28 23.40
C LYS A 185 3.62 10.85 24.82
N ASP A 186 2.77 9.83 24.95
CA ASP A 186 2.27 9.30 26.23
C ASP A 186 3.14 8.11 26.71
N GLY A 187 4.28 7.85 26.06
CA GLY A 187 5.19 6.75 26.38
C GLY A 187 4.74 5.37 25.87
N HIS A 188 3.55 5.30 25.27
CA HIS A 188 3.04 4.09 24.63
C HIS A 188 3.57 3.95 23.19
N TYR A 189 3.54 2.73 22.66
CA TYR A 189 3.93 2.44 21.28
C TYR A 189 2.75 1.79 20.53
N SER A 190 3.05 0.92 19.56
CA SER A 190 2.02 0.17 18.83
C SER A 190 1.14 -0.67 19.77
N ALA A 191 -0.15 -0.32 19.86
CA ALA A 191 -1.13 -1.00 20.73
C ALA A 191 -1.16 -2.50 20.46
N CYS A 192 -1.11 -2.89 19.18
CA CYS A 192 -1.15 -4.29 18.79
C CYS A 192 0.11 -5.09 19.18
N ALA A 193 1.26 -4.45 19.36
CA ALA A 193 2.47 -5.09 19.87
C ALA A 193 2.44 -5.15 21.40
N GLU A 194 2.00 -4.07 22.04
CA GLU A 194 1.90 -3.92 23.50
C GLU A 194 1.00 -4.98 24.14
N VAL A 195 -0.12 -5.33 23.49
CA VAL A 195 -1.07 -6.34 24.01
C VAL A 195 -0.79 -7.76 23.54
N CYS A 196 0.23 -8.00 22.71
CA CYS A 196 0.43 -9.32 22.10
C CYS A 196 0.95 -10.34 23.13
N PRO A 197 0.16 -11.38 23.50
CA PRO A 197 0.53 -12.24 24.62
C PRO A 197 1.74 -13.14 24.32
N THR A 198 1.92 -13.55 23.06
CA THR A 198 2.94 -14.51 22.63
C THR A 198 4.18 -13.87 21.99
N GLY A 199 4.23 -12.54 21.86
CA GLY A 199 5.32 -11.89 21.11
C GLY A 199 5.24 -12.14 19.59
N ALA A 200 4.08 -12.55 19.09
CA ALA A 200 3.83 -12.68 17.65
C ALA A 200 3.86 -11.33 16.93
N THR A 201 3.56 -10.21 17.60
CA THR A 201 3.80 -8.86 17.05
C THR A 201 4.80 -8.15 17.94
N LEU A 202 5.90 -7.70 17.35
CA LEU A 202 6.91 -6.86 17.99
C LEU A 202 6.92 -5.47 17.38
N TYR A 203 7.44 -4.51 18.14
CA TYR A 203 7.67 -3.12 17.74
C TYR A 203 9.13 -2.74 17.94
N GLY A 204 9.66 -1.83 17.13
CA GLY A 204 11.03 -1.32 17.29
C GLY A 204 11.58 -0.73 16.01
N LYS A 205 12.90 -0.49 15.99
CA LYS A 205 13.61 -0.10 14.76
C LYS A 205 13.57 -1.24 13.76
N THR A 206 13.40 -0.89 12.49
CA THR A 206 13.29 -1.89 11.40
C THR A 206 14.56 -2.70 11.21
N SER A 207 15.74 -2.14 11.50
CA SER A 207 17.02 -2.87 11.55
C SER A 207 16.99 -4.01 12.56
N ASP A 208 16.50 -3.73 13.76
CA ASP A 208 16.53 -4.66 14.90
C ASP A 208 15.46 -5.73 14.72
N LEU A 209 14.30 -5.34 14.19
CA LEU A 209 13.24 -6.26 13.79
C LEU A 209 13.70 -7.20 12.68
N LEU A 210 14.48 -6.71 11.70
CA LEU A 210 15.04 -7.56 10.65
C LEU A 210 16.11 -8.51 11.20
N ALA A 211 16.96 -8.04 12.11
CA ALA A 211 17.94 -8.87 12.79
C ALA A 211 17.26 -9.99 13.60
N GLU A 212 16.21 -9.66 14.35
CA GLU A 212 15.40 -10.63 15.08
C GLU A 212 14.70 -11.64 14.15
N ALA A 213 14.17 -11.17 13.03
CA ALA A 213 13.58 -12.05 12.01
C ALA A 213 14.60 -13.04 11.46
N LYS A 214 15.79 -12.56 11.07
CA LYS A 214 16.89 -13.40 10.55
C LYS A 214 17.42 -14.36 11.60
N ARG A 215 17.50 -13.93 12.87
CA ARG A 215 17.86 -14.81 13.99
C ARG A 215 16.89 -15.99 14.08
N ARG A 216 15.58 -15.75 14.05
CA ARG A 216 14.56 -16.81 14.11
C ARG A 216 14.66 -17.79 12.95
N LEU A 217 14.85 -17.29 11.73
CA LEU A 217 15.00 -18.11 10.52
C LEU A 217 16.23 -19.03 10.55
N ALA A 218 17.31 -18.56 11.19
CA ALA A 218 18.56 -19.31 11.32
C ALA A 218 18.50 -20.42 12.39
N LEU A 219 17.49 -20.43 13.26
CA LEU A 219 17.36 -21.45 14.31
C LEU A 219 16.79 -22.75 13.74
N LYS A 220 17.18 -23.87 14.36
CA LYS A 220 16.68 -25.19 13.98
C LYS A 220 15.20 -25.34 14.40
N PRO A 221 14.27 -25.68 13.50
CA PRO A 221 12.88 -25.94 13.85
C PRO A 221 12.74 -26.95 15.01
N GLY A 222 11.85 -26.66 15.95
CA GLY A 222 11.59 -27.48 17.14
C GLY A 222 12.61 -27.34 18.28
N SER A 223 13.75 -26.64 18.07
CA SER A 223 14.63 -26.27 19.19
C SER A 223 13.99 -25.20 20.07
N THR A 224 14.46 -25.04 21.31
CA THR A 224 13.96 -23.98 22.21
C THR A 224 14.69 -22.67 21.96
N THR A 225 13.97 -21.56 21.95
CA THR A 225 14.54 -20.22 21.90
C THR A 225 13.75 -19.24 22.76
N THR A 226 14.38 -18.12 23.10
CA THR A 226 13.75 -17.00 23.77
C THR A 226 13.09 -16.07 22.76
N TYR A 227 11.83 -15.73 22.99
CA TYR A 227 11.04 -14.79 22.21
C TYR A 227 10.77 -13.53 23.02
N PRO A 228 11.20 -12.35 22.55
CA PRO A 228 10.80 -11.09 23.17
C PRO A 228 9.31 -10.80 22.94
N ARG A 229 8.75 -9.86 23.69
CA ARG A 229 7.37 -9.37 23.59
C ARG A 229 7.33 -7.86 23.66
N GLY A 230 6.34 -7.26 22.99
CA GLY A 230 6.17 -5.81 23.00
C GLY A 230 7.19 -5.10 22.11
N ARG A 231 8.04 -4.24 22.69
CA ARG A 231 9.08 -3.50 21.97
C ARG A 231 10.48 -4.08 22.23
N LEU A 232 11.32 -4.16 21.21
CA LEU A 232 12.67 -4.77 21.30
C LEU A 232 13.67 -3.97 22.15
N ASP A 233 13.49 -2.66 22.26
CA ASP A 233 14.30 -1.73 23.07
C ASP A 233 13.70 -1.51 24.48
N GLY A 234 12.77 -2.38 24.89
CA GLY A 234 11.99 -2.24 26.12
C GLY A 234 12.52 -3.02 27.32
N PRO A 235 11.75 -3.01 28.43
CA PRO A 235 11.99 -3.90 29.54
C PRO A 235 12.01 -5.36 29.06
N ASP A 236 12.85 -6.20 29.67
CA ASP A 236 12.95 -7.61 29.31
C ASP A 236 11.61 -8.32 29.60
N GLN A 237 10.81 -8.46 28.55
CA GLN A 237 9.60 -9.25 28.52
C GLN A 237 9.81 -10.33 27.47
N SER A 238 10.21 -11.51 27.93
CA SER A 238 10.50 -12.64 27.06
C SER A 238 9.95 -13.95 27.62
N TRP A 239 9.85 -14.95 26.76
CA TRP A 239 9.45 -16.30 27.14
C TRP A 239 10.15 -17.33 26.26
N GLU A 240 10.29 -18.56 26.75
CA GLU A 240 10.92 -19.65 26.00
C GLU A 240 9.87 -20.50 25.28
N GLY A 241 10.11 -20.77 24.00
CA GLY A 241 9.22 -21.59 23.19
C GLY A 241 9.93 -22.35 22.08
N PRO A 242 9.25 -23.29 21.44
CA PRO A 242 9.79 -24.00 20.30
C PRO A 242 9.94 -23.06 19.10
N VAL A 243 10.99 -23.29 18.31
CA VAL A 243 11.25 -22.61 17.04
C VAL A 243 10.28 -23.11 15.97
N GLY A 244 9.60 -22.18 15.31
CA GLY A 244 8.66 -22.47 14.23
C GLY A 244 9.36 -23.04 12.98
N ASN A 245 8.60 -23.75 12.16
CA ASN A 245 9.09 -24.22 10.86
C ASN A 245 8.94 -23.12 9.81
N TYR A 246 9.87 -22.18 9.77
CA TYR A 246 9.78 -21.00 8.91
C TYR A 246 10.06 -21.30 7.43
N ILE A 247 9.31 -20.63 6.57
CA ILE A 247 9.76 -20.35 5.21
C ILE A 247 11.00 -19.45 5.31
N GLN A 248 12.05 -19.79 4.57
CA GLN A 248 13.33 -19.09 4.55
C GLN A 248 13.23 -17.78 3.75
N HIS A 249 12.30 -16.91 4.15
CA HIS A 249 12.02 -15.62 3.54
C HIS A 249 11.38 -14.69 4.57
N VAL A 250 11.95 -13.49 4.77
CA VAL A 250 11.35 -12.42 5.57
C VAL A 250 10.52 -11.55 4.64
N TYR A 251 9.20 -11.73 4.66
CA TYR A 251 8.32 -10.93 3.82
C TYR A 251 8.29 -9.49 4.32
N GLY A 252 8.41 -8.54 3.40
CA GLY A 252 8.62 -7.13 3.65
C GLY A 252 10.08 -6.71 3.69
N GLU A 253 11.06 -7.63 3.59
CA GLU A 253 12.47 -7.24 3.46
C GLU A 253 12.72 -6.60 2.10
N THR A 254 12.21 -7.22 1.04
CA THR A 254 12.41 -6.82 -0.35
C THR A 254 11.14 -6.36 -1.03
N GLU A 255 9.99 -6.90 -0.63
CA GLU A 255 8.71 -6.70 -1.32
C GLU A 255 8.39 -5.21 -1.40
N TYR A 256 8.17 -4.73 -2.61
CA TYR A 256 7.76 -3.37 -2.90
C TYR A 256 8.76 -2.28 -2.42
N GLY A 257 10.07 -2.55 -2.55
CA GLY A 257 11.14 -1.67 -2.08
C GLY A 257 11.54 -1.88 -0.63
N GLY A 258 10.96 -2.91 0.01
CA GLY A 258 11.05 -3.13 1.44
C GLY A 258 9.99 -2.35 2.22
N THR A 259 9.62 -2.89 3.37
CA THR A 259 8.54 -2.39 4.23
C THR A 259 8.98 -2.31 5.67
N GLN A 260 8.30 -1.47 6.46
CA GLN A 260 8.59 -1.33 7.88
C GLN A 260 7.82 -2.33 8.74
N VAL A 261 6.81 -3.02 8.16
CA VAL A 261 6.23 -4.22 8.76
C VAL A 261 6.82 -5.44 8.09
N LEU A 262 7.46 -6.30 8.87
CA LEU A 262 8.06 -7.56 8.44
C LEU A 262 7.20 -8.73 8.90
N LYS A 263 7.25 -9.84 8.16
CA LYS A 263 6.42 -11.01 8.42
C LYS A 263 7.20 -12.31 8.29
N LEU A 264 6.98 -13.22 9.24
CA LEU A 264 7.42 -14.61 9.19
C LEU A 264 6.20 -15.53 9.09
N SER A 265 6.37 -16.64 8.37
CA SER A 265 5.32 -17.64 8.18
C SER A 265 5.91 -19.03 7.96
N ALA A 266 5.15 -20.06 8.33
CA ALA A 266 5.41 -21.45 7.96
C ALA A 266 4.62 -21.88 6.72
N VAL A 267 3.54 -21.17 6.40
CA VAL A 267 2.70 -21.37 5.20
C VAL A 267 3.05 -20.31 4.17
N THR A 268 3.05 -20.67 2.88
CA THR A 268 3.40 -19.75 1.78
C THR A 268 2.61 -18.45 1.85
N PHE A 269 3.30 -17.34 1.62
CA PHE A 269 2.77 -15.98 1.85
C PHE A 269 1.50 -15.72 1.03
N GLU A 270 1.44 -16.21 -0.21
CA GLU A 270 0.27 -16.13 -1.09
C GLU A 270 -0.94 -16.86 -0.51
N LYS A 271 -0.74 -18.05 0.07
CA LYS A 271 -1.83 -18.84 0.69
C LYS A 271 -2.39 -18.15 1.93
N VAL A 272 -1.55 -17.46 2.69
CA VAL A 272 -1.98 -16.66 3.85
C VAL A 272 -2.42 -15.24 3.49
N GLY A 273 -2.62 -14.96 2.20
CA GLY A 273 -3.24 -13.73 1.70
C GLY A 273 -2.29 -12.54 1.55
N MET A 274 -0.98 -12.77 1.50
CA MET A 274 0.00 -11.75 1.18
C MET A 274 0.31 -11.76 -0.33
N PRO A 275 0.29 -10.62 -1.02
CA PRO A 275 0.55 -10.58 -2.46
C PRO A 275 2.02 -10.88 -2.77
N ASN A 276 2.29 -11.53 -3.90
CA ASN A 276 3.65 -11.61 -4.43
C ASN A 276 3.97 -10.31 -5.16
N LEU A 277 4.96 -9.55 -4.66
CA LEU A 277 5.28 -8.21 -5.14
C LEU A 277 6.76 -8.12 -5.53
N PRO A 278 7.10 -7.40 -6.62
CA PRO A 278 8.48 -7.24 -7.02
C PRO A 278 9.25 -6.36 -6.02
N PRO A 279 10.60 -6.39 -6.05
CA PRO A 279 11.43 -5.58 -5.16
C PRO A 279 11.45 -4.09 -5.50
N HIS A 280 10.95 -3.69 -6.67
CA HIS A 280 10.80 -2.29 -7.05
C HIS A 280 9.39 -1.79 -6.72
N SER A 281 9.29 -0.54 -6.26
CA SER A 281 7.99 0.07 -5.99
C SER A 281 7.35 0.55 -7.30
N SER A 282 6.01 0.46 -7.41
CA SER A 282 5.33 1.09 -8.55
C SER A 282 5.36 2.62 -8.45
N ALA A 283 5.58 3.19 -7.25
CA ALA A 283 5.76 4.63 -7.07
C ALA A 283 6.99 5.15 -7.82
N ALA A 284 8.11 4.42 -7.74
CA ALA A 284 9.35 4.76 -8.44
C ALA A 284 9.16 4.81 -9.97
N THR A 285 8.40 3.86 -10.51
CA THR A 285 8.06 3.82 -11.93
C THR A 285 7.08 4.92 -12.31
N SER A 286 5.99 5.10 -11.56
CA SER A 286 4.93 6.07 -11.90
C SER A 286 5.43 7.51 -11.80
N GLU A 287 6.20 7.86 -10.77
CA GLU A 287 6.78 9.19 -10.64
C GLU A 287 7.81 9.47 -11.71
N GLY A 288 8.68 8.49 -12.03
CA GLY A 288 9.65 8.62 -13.13
C GLY A 288 8.97 8.92 -14.47
N ILE A 289 7.90 8.19 -14.79
CA ILE A 289 7.09 8.44 -15.99
C ILE A 289 6.38 9.80 -15.93
N GLN A 290 5.79 10.15 -14.78
CA GLN A 290 5.06 11.41 -14.66
C GLN A 290 5.98 12.63 -14.78
N HIS A 291 7.11 12.63 -14.08
CA HIS A 291 8.07 13.73 -14.12
C HIS A 291 8.81 13.82 -15.46
N SER A 292 8.93 12.73 -16.21
CA SER A 292 9.52 12.78 -17.56
C SER A 292 8.51 13.24 -18.61
N LEU A 293 7.32 12.62 -18.67
CA LEU A 293 6.31 12.94 -19.69
C LEU A 293 5.64 14.29 -19.44
N TYR A 294 5.38 14.64 -18.19
CA TYR A 294 4.66 15.85 -17.81
C TYR A 294 5.58 16.90 -17.16
N GLY A 295 6.88 16.61 -17.03
CA GLY A 295 7.88 17.55 -16.54
C GLY A 295 7.88 18.85 -17.36
N GLY A 296 7.70 19.98 -16.68
CA GLY A 296 7.65 21.29 -17.32
C GLY A 296 6.47 21.47 -18.30
N LEU A 297 5.47 20.58 -18.30
CA LEU A 297 4.33 20.57 -19.21
C LEU A 297 4.68 20.57 -20.71
N VAL A 298 5.92 20.23 -21.08
CA VAL A 298 6.41 20.33 -22.45
C VAL A 298 5.60 19.43 -23.39
N LEU A 299 5.45 18.15 -23.05
CA LEU A 299 4.73 17.19 -23.90
C LEU A 299 3.23 17.53 -24.04
N PRO A 300 2.48 17.85 -22.95
CA PRO A 300 1.10 18.34 -23.09
C PRO A 300 0.97 19.58 -23.98
N VAL A 301 1.88 20.55 -23.87
CA VAL A 301 1.85 21.77 -24.68
C VAL A 301 2.11 21.45 -26.16
N VAL A 302 3.09 20.59 -26.45
CA VAL A 302 3.38 20.13 -27.82
C VAL A 302 2.19 19.37 -28.40
N ALA A 303 1.60 18.46 -27.62
CA ALA A 303 0.44 17.68 -28.04
C ALA A 303 -0.78 18.59 -28.31
N LEU A 304 -1.06 19.54 -27.40
CA LEU A 304 -2.14 20.51 -27.59
C LEU A 304 -1.88 21.38 -28.82
N GLY A 305 -0.66 21.88 -29.01
CA GLY A 305 -0.28 22.68 -30.18
C GLY A 305 -0.46 21.91 -31.49
N ALA A 306 -0.07 20.63 -31.52
CA ALA A 306 -0.28 19.76 -32.67
C ALA A 306 -1.78 19.52 -32.95
N LEU A 307 -2.57 19.25 -31.92
CA LEU A 307 -4.03 19.09 -32.04
C LEU A 307 -4.69 20.38 -32.53
N SER A 308 -4.30 21.55 -32.01
CA SER A 308 -4.80 22.85 -32.45
C SER A 308 -4.41 23.15 -33.90
N PHE A 309 -3.20 22.80 -34.33
CA PHE A 309 -2.78 22.94 -35.73
C PHE A 309 -3.60 22.06 -36.68
N ILE A 310 -3.80 20.79 -36.32
CA ILE A 310 -4.63 19.86 -37.10
C ILE A 310 -6.08 20.36 -37.16
N ALA A 311 -6.63 20.79 -36.03
CA ALA A 311 -7.98 21.36 -35.98
C ALA A 311 -8.11 22.58 -36.91
N LYS A 312 -7.18 23.54 -36.81
CA LYS A 312 -7.16 24.73 -37.68
C LYS A 312 -7.07 24.38 -39.17
N ARG A 313 -6.37 23.31 -39.53
CA ARG A 313 -6.21 22.89 -40.93
C ARG A 313 -7.41 22.08 -41.46
N THR A 314 -8.22 21.50 -40.58
CA THR A 314 -9.30 20.56 -40.94
C THR A 314 -10.69 21.20 -40.81
N VAL A 315 -10.84 22.25 -40.01
CA VAL A 315 -12.08 23.03 -39.92
C VAL A 315 -12.20 23.89 -41.19
N LYS A 316 -13.23 23.64 -42.00
CA LYS A 316 -13.63 24.55 -43.09
C LYS A 316 -14.32 25.76 -42.46
N HIS A 317 -13.93 26.96 -42.89
CA HIS A 317 -14.71 28.16 -42.63
C HIS A 317 -15.91 28.15 -43.59
N ASP A 318 -17.13 28.04 -43.06
CA ASP A 318 -18.38 28.12 -43.83
C ASP A 318 -18.75 29.60 -44.14
N ASP A 319 -17.77 30.46 -44.40
CA ASP A 319 -17.98 31.91 -44.54
C ASP A 319 -18.05 32.40 -46.01
N GLU A 320 -18.12 31.51 -47.00
CA GLU A 320 -18.26 31.88 -48.43
C GLU A 320 -19.49 31.24 -49.09
N ALA A 321 -20.65 31.28 -48.43
CA ALA A 321 -21.90 30.78 -49.02
C ALA A 321 -23.09 31.74 -48.90
N ASN A 322 -22.85 33.06 -48.70
CA ASN A 322 -23.96 34.02 -48.54
C ASN A 322 -23.78 35.37 -49.24
N SER A 323 -22.88 35.50 -50.23
CA SER A 323 -22.73 36.75 -51.01
C SER A 323 -23.31 36.72 -52.44
N ASP A 324 -23.82 35.58 -52.92
CA ASP A 324 -24.17 35.42 -54.34
C ASP A 324 -25.68 35.31 -54.64
N GLU A 325 -26.56 35.44 -53.64
CA GLU A 325 -28.03 35.41 -53.86
C GLU A 325 -28.70 36.77 -54.05
N GLU A 326 -27.95 37.88 -54.03
CA GLU A 326 -28.52 39.23 -54.22
C GLU A 326 -27.94 39.92 -55.47
N LYS A 327 -28.13 39.30 -56.65
CA LYS A 327 -28.02 40.00 -57.95
C LYS A 327 -28.62 39.16 -59.08
N GLN A 328 -29.92 39.26 -59.29
CA GLN A 328 -30.47 39.42 -60.64
C GLN A 328 -31.91 39.99 -60.57
N PRO A 329 -32.20 41.06 -61.35
CA PRO A 329 -33.54 41.66 -61.46
C PRO A 329 -34.51 40.82 -62.29
#